data_AF-A0AAW3CA78-F1
#
_entry.id   AF-A0AAW3CA78-F1
#
_cell.length_a   1.000
_cell.length_b   1.000
_cell.length_c   1.000
_cell.angle_alpha   90.00
_cell.angle_beta   90.00
_cell.angle_gamma   90.00
#
_symmetry.space_group_name_H-M   'P 1'
#
loop_
_entity.id
_entity.type
_entity.pdbx_description
1 polymer ?
#
loop_
_entity_poly.entity_id
_entity_poly.type
_entity_poly.pdbx_seq_one_letter_code
_entity_poly.pdbx_strand_id
1 'polypeptide(L)'
;MSAVSIPCGPLGYEPHEVASNPDLRKFHEKYSNNNLSSQVPGQQHPPRGQKNGSAIRKPSLLLKQRRLRELQEWEYQAAIAPRRTANPGPVGLLGFGLSTILLNLHNTGRFPLSTVIVAMGIALGGGAQVIVGLLEWVRGNTFAHVAFTSYGAFWLSLVLVWLLPNTA
;
A
#
# COMPACT_ATOMS: atom_id res chain seq x y z
N MET A 1 -31.77 26.38 -28.60
CA MET A 1 -31.51 24.95 -28.34
C MET A 1 -30.24 24.56 -29.07
N SER A 2 -29.14 24.37 -28.36
CA SER A 2 -27.99 23.54 -28.77
C SER A 2 -27.13 23.27 -27.55
N ALA A 3 -26.91 21.98 -27.29
CA ALA A 3 -26.23 21.45 -26.12
C ALA A 3 -24.72 21.78 -26.15
N VAL A 4 -24.19 22.23 -25.01
CA VAL A 4 -22.74 22.27 -24.76
C VAL A 4 -22.33 20.86 -24.34
N SER A 5 -21.73 20.14 -25.26
CA SER A 5 -21.11 18.84 -25.01
C SER A 5 -19.77 19.07 -24.30
N ILE A 6 -19.63 18.54 -23.08
CA ILE A 6 -18.36 18.48 -22.37
C ILE A 6 -17.56 17.28 -22.93
N PRO A 7 -16.39 17.46 -23.55
CA PRO A 7 -15.53 16.33 -23.87
C PRO A 7 -14.87 15.83 -22.59
N CYS A 8 -15.21 14.59 -22.25
CA CYS A 8 -14.51 13.75 -21.31
C CYS A 8 -13.12 13.43 -21.90
N GLY A 9 -12.06 13.92 -21.27
CA GLY A 9 -10.68 13.58 -21.59
C GLY A 9 -9.93 13.29 -20.28
N PRO A 10 -8.96 12.36 -20.27
CA PRO A 10 -8.22 12.05 -19.06
C PRO A 10 -7.51 13.33 -18.59
N LEU A 11 -7.62 13.64 -17.30
CA LEU A 11 -6.78 14.64 -16.64
C LEU A 11 -5.33 14.14 -16.66
N GLY A 12 -4.71 14.23 -17.84
CA GLY A 12 -3.28 14.17 -18.00
C GLY A 12 -2.72 15.37 -17.26
N TYR A 13 -1.93 15.10 -16.23
CA TYR A 13 -0.97 16.06 -15.73
C TYR A 13 -0.07 16.44 -16.91
N GLU A 14 -0.31 17.61 -17.51
CA GLU A 14 0.63 18.25 -18.43
C GLU A 14 1.95 18.41 -17.67
N PRO A 15 3.05 17.73 -18.10
CA PRO A 15 4.34 17.94 -17.49
C PRO A 15 4.85 19.31 -17.97
N HIS A 16 4.43 20.37 -17.29
CA HIS A 16 5.11 21.64 -17.38
C HIS A 16 6.55 21.43 -16.90
N GLU A 17 7.45 21.34 -17.88
CA GLU A 17 8.88 21.66 -17.76
C GLU A 17 9.75 20.71 -16.91
N VAL A 18 9.59 19.39 -17.08
CA VAL A 18 10.57 18.39 -16.60
C VAL A 18 11.70 18.14 -17.63
N ALA A 19 11.62 18.73 -18.82
CA ALA A 19 12.51 18.42 -19.94
C ALA A 19 13.83 19.22 -19.98
N SER A 20 13.96 20.32 -19.24
CA SER A 20 15.09 21.26 -19.39
C SER A 20 16.30 20.94 -18.50
N ASN A 21 16.12 20.13 -17.44
CA ASN A 21 17.20 19.86 -16.48
C ASN A 21 17.82 18.47 -16.72
N PRO A 22 19.06 18.39 -17.24
CA PRO A 22 19.71 17.13 -17.55
C PRO A 22 19.97 16.26 -16.31
N ASP A 23 20.09 16.86 -15.11
CA ASP A 23 20.28 16.12 -13.86
C ASP A 23 18.98 15.45 -13.39
N LEU A 24 17.82 16.08 -13.60
CA LEU A 24 16.51 15.47 -13.34
C LEU A 24 16.23 14.32 -14.31
N ARG A 25 16.64 14.45 -15.58
CA ARG A 25 16.57 13.34 -16.54
C ARG A 25 17.44 12.16 -16.11
N LYS A 26 18.70 12.40 -15.74
CA LYS A 26 19.60 11.34 -15.23
C LYS A 26 19.07 10.71 -13.95
N PHE A 27 18.48 11.50 -13.06
CA PHE A 27 17.86 10.99 -11.85
C PHE A 27 16.66 10.10 -12.20
N HIS A 28 15.72 10.56 -13.02
CA HIS A 28 14.61 9.73 -13.49
C HIS A 28 15.11 8.48 -14.21
N GLU A 29 16.10 8.56 -15.07
CA GLU A 29 16.66 7.39 -15.77
C GLU A 29 17.28 6.37 -14.80
N LYS A 30 17.91 6.83 -13.72
CA LYS A 30 18.46 5.98 -12.64
C LYS A 30 17.37 5.25 -11.84
N TYR A 31 16.17 5.82 -11.72
CA TYR A 31 15.08 5.27 -10.89
C TYR A 31 13.83 4.80 -11.66
N SER A 32 13.72 5.05 -12.97
CA SER A 32 12.56 4.77 -13.81
C SER A 32 12.62 3.41 -14.51
N ASN A 33 13.77 2.75 -14.54
CA ASN A 33 13.90 1.44 -15.17
C ASN A 33 13.52 0.33 -14.17
N ASN A 34 12.32 -0.23 -14.38
CA ASN A 34 11.67 -1.32 -13.64
C ASN A 34 12.39 -2.68 -13.71
N ASN A 35 13.66 -2.73 -13.30
CA ASN A 35 14.35 -3.98 -12.92
C ASN A 35 14.71 -3.97 -11.42
N LEU A 36 13.84 -3.38 -10.59
CA LEU A 36 13.98 -3.30 -9.13
C LEU A 36 13.63 -4.63 -8.43
N SER A 37 14.15 -5.74 -8.95
CA SER A 37 14.07 -7.06 -8.31
C SER A 37 15.41 -7.81 -8.26
N SER A 38 16.49 -7.30 -8.86
CA SER A 38 17.78 -8.01 -8.88
C SER A 38 19.02 -7.21 -8.46
N GLN A 39 18.89 -5.98 -7.97
CA GLN A 39 20.02 -5.29 -7.35
C GLN A 39 19.58 -4.65 -6.04
N VAL A 40 19.80 -5.38 -4.96
CA VAL A 40 20.21 -4.81 -3.68
C VAL A 40 21.75 -4.82 -3.71
N PRO A 41 22.42 -3.76 -4.20
CA PRO A 41 23.87 -3.71 -4.14
C PRO A 41 24.27 -3.37 -2.70
N GLY A 42 24.95 -4.29 -2.03
CA GLY A 42 25.74 -3.97 -0.85
C GLY A 42 25.10 -4.30 0.49
N GLN A 43 25.29 -5.56 0.90
CA GLN A 43 25.98 -5.82 2.17
C GLN A 43 27.33 -5.08 2.19
N GLN A 44 27.32 -3.75 2.30
CA GLN A 44 28.52 -2.96 2.48
C GLN A 44 28.29 -2.05 3.66
N HIS A 45 28.96 -2.40 4.76
CA HIS A 45 29.21 -1.51 5.88
C HIS A 45 29.63 -0.13 5.38
N PRO A 46 29.24 0.95 6.09
CA PRO A 46 29.61 2.30 5.72
C PRO A 46 31.12 2.36 5.47
N PRO A 47 31.60 3.00 4.39
CA PRO A 47 33.03 3.11 4.15
C PRO A 47 33.67 3.84 5.34
N ARG A 48 34.41 3.10 6.17
CA ARG A 48 35.23 3.68 7.23
C ARG A 48 36.23 4.61 6.54
N GLY A 49 36.11 5.89 6.84
CA GLY A 49 36.90 6.95 6.22
C GLY A 49 38.38 6.59 6.22
N GLN A 50 38.92 6.35 5.02
CA GLN A 50 40.33 6.10 4.82
C GLN A 50 41.06 7.44 4.99
N LYS A 51 41.68 7.62 6.17
CA LYS A 51 42.54 8.77 6.45
C LYS A 51 43.89 8.57 5.77
N ASN A 52 43.97 8.85 4.47
CA ASN A 52 45.25 9.04 3.80
C ASN A 52 45.53 10.53 3.66
N GLY A 53 46.57 10.98 4.37
CA GLY A 53 47.05 12.35 4.30
C GLY A 53 47.81 12.60 3.01
N SER A 54 47.29 13.49 2.19
CA SER A 54 48.06 14.49 1.45
C SER A 54 47.11 15.45 0.73
N ALA A 55 47.38 16.74 0.94
CA ALA A 55 46.98 17.91 0.17
C ALA A 55 45.56 17.96 -0.44
N ILE A 56 44.73 18.85 0.11
CA ILE A 56 44.01 19.96 -0.55
C ILE A 56 43.03 20.46 0.51
N ARG A 57 43.13 21.75 0.85
CA ARG A 57 42.19 22.46 1.73
C ARG A 57 40.83 22.51 1.03
N LYS A 58 40.10 21.40 0.99
CA LYS A 58 38.74 21.31 0.44
C LYS A 58 37.83 22.11 1.38
N PRO A 59 36.92 22.93 0.86
CA PRO A 59 35.96 23.60 1.72
C PRO A 59 35.16 22.50 2.44
N SER A 60 35.19 22.53 3.77
CA SER A 60 34.53 21.58 4.67
C SER A 60 33.04 21.35 4.31
N LEU A 61 32.44 22.32 3.63
CA LEU A 61 31.05 22.29 3.17
C LEU A 61 30.79 21.28 2.04
N LEU A 62 31.68 21.13 1.05
CA LEU A 62 31.43 20.21 -0.08
C LEU A 62 31.48 18.74 0.36
N LEU A 63 32.39 18.41 1.28
CA LEU A 63 32.46 17.07 1.88
C LEU A 63 31.23 16.79 2.74
N LYS A 64 30.76 17.79 3.50
CA LYS A 64 29.53 17.68 4.30
C LYS A 64 28.30 17.50 3.41
N GLN A 65 28.20 18.24 2.31
CA GLN A 65 27.12 18.12 1.33
C GLN A 65 27.10 16.75 0.65
N ARG A 66 28.27 16.18 0.30
CA ARG A 66 28.35 14.81 -0.22
C ARG A 66 27.87 13.78 0.80
N ARG A 67 28.35 13.87 2.03
CA ARG A 67 27.93 12.98 3.11
C ARG A 67 26.42 13.06 3.36
N LEU A 68 25.84 14.26 3.30
CA LEU A 68 24.39 14.44 3.44
C LEU A 68 23.62 13.79 2.29
N ARG A 69 24.09 13.95 1.05
CA ARG A 69 23.48 13.26 -0.11
C ARG A 69 23.55 11.74 0.05
N GLU A 70 24.70 11.22 0.46
CA GLU A 70 24.86 9.78 0.72
C GLU A 70 23.89 9.33 1.81
N LEU A 71 23.81 10.02 2.95
CA LEU A 71 22.88 9.70 4.04
C LEU A 71 21.41 9.71 3.58
N GLN A 72 21.03 10.71 2.77
CA GLN A 72 19.70 10.78 2.20
C GLN A 72 19.41 9.62 1.24
N GLU A 73 20.42 9.17 0.47
CA GLU A 73 20.31 7.96 -0.35
C GLU A 73 20.16 6.70 0.51
N TRP A 74 20.86 6.59 1.65
CA TRP A 74 20.70 5.48 2.60
C TRP A 74 19.30 5.46 3.23
N GLU A 75 18.79 6.62 3.67
CA GLU A 75 17.42 6.73 4.21
C GLU A 75 16.38 6.39 3.15
N TYR A 76 16.58 6.86 1.92
CA TYR A 76 15.71 6.55 0.80
C TYR A 76 15.71 5.03 0.53
N GLN A 77 16.86 4.40 0.38
CA GLN A 77 17.01 2.95 0.14
C GLN A 77 16.34 2.11 1.24
N ALA A 78 16.46 2.51 2.50
CA ALA A 78 15.81 1.83 3.62
C ALA A 78 14.27 1.96 3.57
N ALA A 79 13.75 3.10 3.11
CA ALA A 79 12.31 3.34 3.00
C ALA A 79 11.65 2.55 1.85
N ILE A 80 12.33 2.36 0.73
CA ILE A 80 11.83 1.61 -0.45
C ILE A 80 12.20 0.13 -0.46
N ALA A 81 12.97 -0.37 0.52
CA ALA A 81 13.34 -1.78 0.57
C ALA A 81 12.07 -2.68 0.56
N PRO A 82 11.96 -3.62 -0.40
CA PRO A 82 10.76 -4.44 -0.53
C PRO A 82 10.59 -5.31 0.72
N ARG A 83 9.46 -5.16 1.41
CA ARG A 83 9.12 -6.01 2.56
C ARG A 83 8.91 -7.44 2.06
N ARG A 84 9.65 -8.40 2.62
CA ARG A 84 9.56 -9.84 2.27
C ARG A 84 8.22 -10.51 2.63
N THR A 85 7.28 -9.79 3.23
CA THR A 85 5.99 -10.31 3.70
C THR A 85 4.88 -10.04 2.68
N ALA A 86 4.10 -11.07 2.34
CA ALA A 86 2.90 -10.93 1.50
C ALA A 86 1.93 -9.89 2.06
N ASN A 87 1.28 -9.13 1.18
CA ASN A 87 0.29 -8.12 1.55
C ASN A 87 -1.06 -8.81 1.85
N PRO A 88 -1.53 -8.84 3.10
CA PRO A 88 -2.81 -9.44 3.44
C PRO A 88 -3.99 -8.53 3.10
N GLY A 89 -3.78 -7.22 2.86
CA GLY A 89 -4.83 -6.25 2.58
C GLY A 89 -5.78 -6.60 1.43
N PRO A 90 -5.31 -7.04 0.25
CA PRO A 90 -6.19 -7.48 -0.84
C PRO A 90 -7.11 -8.64 -0.46
N VAL A 91 -6.65 -9.56 0.40
CA VAL A 91 -7.46 -10.70 0.86
C VAL A 91 -8.62 -10.22 1.73
N GLY A 92 -8.36 -9.28 2.65
CA GLY A 92 -9.40 -8.66 3.48
C GLY A 92 -10.44 -7.89 2.64
N LEU A 93 -9.98 -7.16 1.62
CA LEU A 93 -10.87 -6.43 0.70
C LEU A 93 -11.75 -7.36 -0.14
N LEU A 94 -11.21 -8.48 -0.63
CA LEU A 94 -11.98 -9.46 -1.38
C LEU A 94 -13.01 -10.17 -0.50
N GLY A 95 -12.64 -10.55 0.73
CA GLY A 95 -13.58 -11.15 1.69
C GLY A 95 -14.75 -10.23 2.02
N PHE A 96 -14.47 -8.95 2.26
CA PHE A 96 -15.48 -7.92 2.49
C PHE A 96 -16.37 -7.69 1.25
N GLY A 97 -15.76 -7.46 0.10
CA GLY A 97 -16.47 -7.12 -1.13
C GLY A 97 -17.38 -8.25 -1.62
N LEU A 98 -16.89 -9.48 -1.62
CA LEU A 98 -17.68 -10.65 -2.03
C LEU A 98 -18.89 -10.86 -1.12
N SER A 99 -18.70 -10.79 0.20
CA SER A 99 -19.79 -10.95 1.17
C SER A 99 -20.84 -9.84 1.00
N THR A 100 -20.40 -8.61 0.73
CA THR A 100 -21.29 -7.46 0.50
C THR A 100 -22.10 -7.59 -0.79
N ILE A 101 -21.49 -8.06 -1.88
CA ILE A 101 -22.19 -8.29 -3.14
C ILE A 101 -23.27 -9.35 -2.94
N LEU A 102 -22.95 -10.48 -2.31
CA LEU A 102 -23.91 -11.55 -2.03
C LEU A 102 -25.09 -11.06 -1.17
N LEU A 103 -24.81 -10.28 -0.13
CA LEU A 103 -25.84 -9.70 0.74
C LEU A 103 -26.74 -8.71 -0.02
N ASN A 104 -26.16 -7.86 -0.86
CA ASN A 104 -26.95 -6.92 -1.66
C ASN A 104 -27.77 -7.65 -2.73
N LEU A 105 -27.27 -8.75 -3.29
CA LEU A 105 -28.02 -9.60 -4.22
C LEU A 105 -29.25 -10.21 -3.55
N HIS A 106 -29.11 -10.67 -2.30
CA HIS A 106 -30.25 -11.09 -1.48
C HIS A 106 -31.24 -9.95 -1.26
N ASN A 107 -30.74 -8.74 -0.93
CA ASN A 107 -31.59 -7.57 -0.71
C ASN A 107 -32.40 -7.14 -1.96
N THR A 108 -32.01 -7.57 -3.17
CA THR A 108 -32.82 -7.35 -4.38
C THR A 108 -34.10 -8.21 -4.45
N GLY A 109 -34.32 -9.11 -3.49
CA GLY A 109 -35.51 -9.97 -3.40
C GLY A 109 -35.57 -11.09 -4.43
N ARG A 110 -34.52 -11.25 -5.27
CA ARG A 110 -34.42 -12.30 -6.31
C ARG A 110 -33.77 -13.58 -5.81
N PHE A 111 -33.06 -13.53 -4.68
CA PHE A 111 -32.40 -14.68 -4.06
C PHE A 111 -32.82 -14.78 -2.59
N PRO A 112 -33.16 -15.97 -2.08
CA PRO A 112 -33.51 -16.17 -0.66
C PRO A 112 -32.27 -16.11 0.23
N LEU A 113 -32.48 -15.85 1.53
CA LEU A 113 -31.41 -15.78 2.52
C LEU A 113 -30.81 -17.16 2.69
N SER A 114 -29.79 -17.44 1.89
CA SER A 114 -29.17 -18.76 1.84
C SER A 114 -28.09 -18.88 2.89
N THR A 115 -27.92 -20.11 3.41
CA THR A 115 -26.81 -20.51 4.29
C THR A 115 -25.45 -20.11 3.71
N VAL A 116 -25.35 -19.94 2.38
CA VAL A 116 -24.15 -19.43 1.71
C VAL A 116 -23.75 -18.03 2.20
N ILE A 117 -24.70 -17.11 2.37
CA ILE A 117 -24.41 -15.73 2.82
C ILE A 117 -23.93 -15.74 4.26
N VAL A 118 -24.58 -16.56 5.10
CA VAL A 118 -24.22 -16.76 6.51
C VAL A 118 -22.82 -17.37 6.63
N ALA A 119 -22.54 -18.44 5.87
CA ALA A 119 -21.25 -19.12 5.88
C ALA A 119 -20.12 -18.22 5.36
N MET A 120 -20.36 -17.46 4.29
CA MET A 120 -19.39 -16.48 3.76
C MET A 120 -19.16 -15.32 4.74
N GLY A 121 -20.21 -14.85 5.41
CA GLY A 121 -20.11 -13.85 6.47
C GLY A 121 -19.27 -14.31 7.67
N ILE A 122 -19.38 -15.57 8.09
CA ILE A 122 -18.54 -16.12 9.17
C ILE A 122 -17.11 -16.35 8.71
N ALA A 123 -16.92 -17.05 7.58
CA ALA A 123 -15.60 -17.51 7.17
C ALA A 123 -14.76 -16.39 6.55
N LEU A 124 -15.28 -15.73 5.52
CA LEU A 124 -14.52 -14.77 4.70
C LEU A 124 -14.75 -13.32 5.12
N GLY A 125 -16.00 -12.90 5.32
CA GLY A 125 -16.34 -11.55 5.78
C GLY A 125 -15.97 -11.29 7.24
N GLY A 126 -15.94 -12.33 8.08
CA GLY A 126 -15.66 -12.25 9.51
C GLY A 126 -14.27 -12.77 9.85
N GLY A 127 -14.14 -14.09 9.97
CA GLY A 127 -12.93 -14.77 10.49
C GLY A 127 -11.66 -14.40 9.73
N ALA A 128 -11.64 -14.59 8.40
CA ALA A 128 -10.48 -14.25 7.58
C ALA A 128 -10.16 -12.74 7.62
N GLN A 129 -11.18 -11.88 7.67
CA GLN A 129 -11.00 -10.43 7.69
C GLN A 129 -10.41 -9.94 9.03
N VAL A 130 -10.82 -10.52 10.15
CA VAL A 130 -10.20 -10.27 11.47
C VAL A 130 -8.74 -10.71 11.48
N ILE A 131 -8.43 -11.90 10.93
CA ILE A 131 -7.05 -12.40 10.83
C ILE A 131 -6.19 -11.45 9.98
N VAL A 132 -6.70 -10.96 8.85
CA VAL A 132 -6.01 -9.95 8.02
C VAL A 132 -5.77 -8.66 8.80
N GLY A 133 -6.74 -8.21 9.60
CA GLY A 133 -6.58 -7.06 10.50
C GLY A 133 -5.43 -7.25 11.48
N LEU A 134 -5.30 -8.43 12.09
CA LEU A 134 -4.17 -8.75 12.97
C LEU A 134 -2.83 -8.80 12.20
N LEU A 135 -2.82 -9.34 10.98
CA LEU A 135 -1.60 -9.37 10.15
C LEU A 135 -1.15 -7.96 9.74
N GLU A 136 -2.07 -7.02 9.53
CA GLU A 136 -1.71 -5.62 9.24
C GLU A 136 -1.21 -4.86 10.46
N TRP A 137 -1.60 -5.25 11.67
CA TRP A 137 -0.97 -4.76 12.90
C TRP A 137 0.53 -5.10 12.90
N VAL A 138 0.89 -6.34 12.57
CA VAL A 138 2.29 -6.80 12.49
C VAL A 138 3.09 -6.04 11.42
N ARG A 139 2.43 -5.59 10.34
CA ARG A 139 3.04 -4.79 9.28
C ARG A 139 3.17 -3.30 9.62
N GLY A 140 2.56 -2.85 10.72
CA GLY A 140 2.54 -1.47 11.16
C GLY A 140 1.53 -0.59 10.41
N ASN A 141 0.52 -1.20 9.78
CA ASN A 141 -0.55 -0.46 9.10
C ASN A 141 -1.79 -0.35 10.01
N THR A 142 -1.79 0.68 10.86
CA THR A 142 -2.86 0.94 11.83
C THR A 142 -4.21 1.18 11.17
N PHE A 143 -4.24 1.87 10.03
CA PHE A 143 -5.48 2.14 9.30
C PHE A 143 -6.14 0.85 8.82
N ALA A 144 -5.37 0.00 8.13
CA ALA A 144 -5.88 -1.27 7.64
C ALA A 144 -6.27 -2.22 8.78
N HIS A 145 -5.49 -2.23 9.87
CA HIS A 145 -5.82 -3.01 11.07
C HIS A 145 -7.21 -2.65 11.61
N VAL A 146 -7.46 -1.36 11.88
CA VAL A 146 -8.74 -0.92 12.45
C VAL A 146 -9.87 -1.18 11.47
N ALA A 147 -9.68 -0.87 10.18
CA ALA A 147 -10.69 -1.12 9.15
C ALA A 147 -11.08 -2.60 9.07
N PHE A 148 -10.11 -3.50 8.83
CA PHE A 148 -10.41 -4.92 8.65
C PHE A 148 -10.96 -5.59 9.91
N THR A 149 -10.44 -5.23 11.09
CA THR A 149 -10.94 -5.78 12.36
C THR A 149 -12.38 -5.32 12.65
N SER A 150 -12.70 -4.04 12.41
CA SER A 150 -14.05 -3.50 12.64
C SER A 150 -15.08 -4.07 11.68
N TYR A 151 -14.75 -4.15 10.39
CA TYR A 151 -15.65 -4.75 9.39
C TYR A 151 -15.79 -6.27 9.58
N GLY A 152 -14.74 -6.97 10.03
CA GLY A 152 -14.82 -8.38 10.38
C GLY A 152 -15.75 -8.64 11.56
N ALA A 153 -15.65 -7.83 12.61
CA ALA A 153 -16.55 -7.90 13.75
C ALA A 153 -18.01 -7.57 13.37
N PHE A 154 -18.23 -6.64 12.44
CA PHE A 154 -19.55 -6.34 11.90
C PHE A 154 -20.18 -7.55 11.19
N TRP A 155 -19.44 -8.27 10.35
CA TRP A 155 -19.97 -9.47 9.68
C TRP A 155 -20.31 -10.57 10.68
N LEU A 156 -19.47 -10.76 11.69
CA LEU A 156 -19.74 -11.73 12.76
C LEU A 156 -20.99 -11.34 13.57
N SER A 157 -21.18 -10.06 13.90
CA SER A 157 -22.36 -9.62 14.64
C SER A 157 -23.64 -9.71 13.81
N LEU A 158 -23.58 -9.40 12.51
CA LEU A 158 -24.71 -9.57 11.59
C LEU A 158 -25.19 -11.03 11.55
N VAL A 159 -24.26 -11.96 11.40
CA VAL A 159 -24.56 -13.39 11.38
C VAL A 159 -25.06 -13.87 12.75
N LEU A 160 -24.48 -13.36 13.83
CA LEU A 160 -24.92 -13.68 15.19
C LEU A 160 -26.39 -13.26 15.42
N VAL A 161 -26.78 -12.08 14.96
CA VAL A 161 -28.19 -11.60 15.03
C VAL A 161 -29.14 -12.50 14.24
N TRP A 162 -28.70 -13.06 13.12
CA TRP A 162 -29.53 -13.97 12.32
C TRP A 162 -29.59 -15.40 12.88
N LEU A 163 -28.55 -15.84 13.59
CA LEU A 163 -28.48 -17.15 14.23
C LEU A 163 -29.17 -17.21 15.59
N LEU A 164 -29.15 -16.11 16.36
CA LEU A 164 -29.84 -16.10 17.65
C LEU A 164 -31.36 -16.06 17.45
N PRO A 165 -32.12 -16.88 18.21
CA PRO A 165 -33.56 -16.77 18.21
C PRO A 165 -33.98 -15.43 18.80
N ASN A 166 -34.71 -14.63 18.02
CA ASN A 166 -35.34 -13.39 18.48
C ASN A 166 -36.43 -13.74 19.50
N THR A 167 -36.02 -13.86 20.77
CA THR A 167 -36.89 -14.02 21.92
C THR A 167 -37.09 -12.65 22.55
N ALA A 168 -37.97 -11.87 21.94
CA ALA A 168 -38.53 -10.64 22.49
C ALA A 168 -40.04 -10.63 22.23
#